data_AF-A0A3D3WAZ2-F1
#
_entry.id   AF-A0A3D3WAZ2-F1
#
_cell.length_a   1.000
_cell.length_b   1.000
_cell.length_c   1.000
_cell.angle_alpha   90.00
_cell.angle_beta   90.00
_cell.angle_gamma   90.00
#
_symmetry.space_group_name_H-M   'P 1'
#
loop_
_entity.id
_entity.type
_entity.pdbx_description
1 polymer ?
#
loop_
_entity_poly.entity_id
_entity_poly.type
_entity_poly.pdbx_seq_one_letter_code
_entity_poly.pdbx_strand_id
1 'polypeptide(L)'
;MKNILGIVLAILFGCLIGYFGVFVTVFADGGLQERLITIGIVLLVYCFLGFVWGFTLPDHAWKWGLLLGLPGVFFLAVYLQREYEPLYFLYMALILCCTGFSAAAGKAVRKRKKK
;
A
#
# COMPACT_ATOMS: atom_id res chain seq x y z
N MET A 1 -6.27 13.96 18.83
CA MET A 1 -5.89 12.58 19.21
C MET A 1 -6.24 11.52 18.16
N LYS A 2 -7.50 11.41 17.69
CA LYS A 2 -7.90 10.41 16.65
C LYS A 2 -7.03 10.43 15.37
N ASN A 3 -6.61 11.62 14.91
CA ASN A 3 -5.78 11.74 13.70
C ASN A 3 -4.33 11.28 13.91
N ILE A 4 -3.74 11.48 15.10
CA ILE A 4 -2.36 11.06 15.38
C ILE A 4 -2.29 9.53 15.46
N LEU A 5 -3.27 8.91 16.13
CA LEU A 5 -3.38 7.45 16.24
C LEU A 5 -3.55 6.81 14.84
N GLY A 6 -4.34 7.43 13.96
CA GLY A 6 -4.48 7.00 12.57
C GLY A 6 -3.18 7.07 11.75
N ILE A 7 -2.33 8.07 12.00
CA ILE A 7 -0.99 8.22 11.38
C ILE A 7 -0.05 7.14 11.87
N VAL A 8 0.05 6.95 13.18
CA VAL A 8 0.92 5.93 13.77
C VAL A 8 0.53 4.54 13.26
N LEU A 9 -0.77 4.23 13.22
CA LEU A 9 -1.25 2.96 12.69
C LEU A 9 -0.99 2.82 11.19
N ALA A 10 -1.25 3.85 10.37
CA ALA A 10 -1.00 3.77 8.92
C ALA A 10 0.47 3.47 8.61
N ILE A 11 1.39 4.12 9.34
CA ILE A 11 2.83 3.90 9.20
C ILE A 11 3.19 2.49 9.67
N LEU A 12 2.70 2.05 10.84
CA LEU A 12 2.95 0.69 11.35
C LEU A 12 2.48 -0.39 10.38
N PHE A 13 1.25 -0.29 9.87
CA PHE A 13 0.72 -1.23 8.90
C PHE A 13 1.45 -1.15 7.56
N GLY A 14 1.79 0.06 7.09
CA GLY A 14 2.61 0.25 5.90
C GLY A 14 3.99 -0.43 6.04
N CYS A 15 4.66 -0.27 7.19
CA CYS A 15 5.93 -0.94 7.48
C CYS A 15 5.77 -2.46 7.54
N LEU A 16 4.73 -2.97 8.20
CA LEU A 16 4.47 -4.41 8.28
C LEU A 16 4.23 -5.01 6.90
N ILE A 17 3.46 -4.35 6.03
CA ILE A 17 3.15 -4.87 4.69
C ILE A 17 4.34 -4.67 3.75
N GLY A 18 5.07 -3.56 3.88
CA GLY A 18 6.32 -3.35 3.18
C GLY A 18 7.35 -4.43 3.51
N TYR A 19 7.47 -4.79 4.79
CA TYR A 19 8.39 -5.83 5.23
C TYR A 19 7.91 -7.25 4.89
N PHE A 20 6.71 -7.64 5.30
CA PHE A 20 6.22 -9.02 5.13
C PHE A 20 5.59 -9.30 3.76
N GLY A 21 5.01 -8.29 3.11
CA GLY A 21 4.43 -8.44 1.78
C GLY A 21 5.48 -8.17 0.70
N VAL A 22 5.94 -6.92 0.63
CA VAL A 22 6.79 -6.46 -0.46
C VAL A 22 8.18 -7.11 -0.41
N PHE A 23 8.86 -7.13 0.73
CA PHE A 23 10.18 -7.77 0.82
C PHE A 23 10.08 -9.27 0.49
N VAL A 24 9.09 -9.98 1.03
CA VAL A 24 8.92 -11.42 0.75
C VAL A 24 8.63 -11.70 -0.73
N THR A 25 7.91 -10.83 -1.44
CA THR A 25 7.68 -11.01 -2.89
C THR A 25 8.98 -10.98 -3.71
N VAL A 26 9.96 -10.23 -3.21
CA VAL A 26 11.23 -10.02 -3.89
C VAL A 26 12.21 -11.17 -3.59
N PHE A 27 12.28 -11.61 -2.32
CA PHE A 27 13.16 -12.69 -1.89
C PHE A 27 12.58 -14.10 -2.09
N ALA A 28 11.34 -14.23 -2.55
CA ALA A 28 10.82 -15.52 -2.95
C ALA A 28 11.63 -16.03 -4.16
N ASP A 29 12.36 -17.13 -3.97
CA ASP A 29 13.08 -17.91 -5.02
C ASP A 29 12.11 -18.62 -6.00
N GLY A 30 10.90 -18.08 -6.13
CA GLY A 30 9.85 -18.60 -6.99
C GLY A 30 9.99 -18.12 -8.43
N GLY A 31 9.36 -18.86 -9.35
CA GLY A 31 9.28 -18.45 -10.75
C GLY A 31 8.54 -17.13 -10.95
N LEU A 32 8.67 -16.51 -12.13
CA LEU A 32 8.00 -15.24 -12.47
C LEU A 32 6.49 -15.27 -12.17
N GLN A 33 5.83 -16.39 -12.44
CA GLN A 33 4.41 -16.56 -12.18
C GLN A 33 4.07 -16.46 -10.69
N GLU A 34 4.86 -17.10 -9.82
CA GLU A 34 4.65 -17.08 -8.38
C GLU A 34 4.86 -15.66 -7.82
N ARG A 35 5.94 -14.99 -8.26
CA ARG A 35 6.19 -13.58 -7.92
C ARG A 35 5.01 -12.67 -8.30
N LEU A 36 4.46 -12.80 -9.50
CA LEU A 36 3.30 -12.03 -9.94
C LEU A 36 2.05 -12.29 -9.10
N ILE A 37 1.82 -13.55 -8.71
CA ILE A 37 0.71 -13.92 -7.82
C ILE A 37 0.90 -13.25 -6.45
N THR A 38 2.09 -13.33 -5.86
CA THR A 38 2.36 -12.71 -4.56
C THR A 38 2.21 -11.19 -4.62
N ILE A 39 2.72 -10.54 -5.69
CA ILE A 39 2.52 -9.11 -5.94
C ILE A 39 1.03 -8.76 -5.97
N GLY A 40 0.23 -9.53 -6.71
CA GLY A 40 -1.21 -9.36 -6.79
C GLY A 40 -1.90 -9.42 -5.43
N ILE A 41 -1.54 -10.41 -4.60
CA ILE A 41 -2.06 -10.56 -3.24
C ILE A 41 -1.69 -9.34 -2.38
N VAL A 42 -0.45 -8.90 -2.42
CA VAL A 42 0.02 -7.73 -1.65
C VAL A 42 -0.70 -6.45 -2.09
N LEU A 43 -0.92 -6.26 -3.40
CA LEU A 43 -1.70 -5.12 -3.91
C LEU A 43 -3.16 -5.16 -3.44
N LEU A 44 -3.78 -6.34 -3.35
CA LEU A 44 -5.13 -6.47 -2.78
C LEU A 44 -5.17 -6.04 -1.32
N VAL A 45 -4.16 -6.40 -0.52
CA VAL A 45 -4.05 -5.96 0.88
C VAL A 45 -3.90 -4.44 0.96
N TYR A 46 -3.05 -3.84 0.13
CA TYR A 46 -2.90 -2.38 0.04
C TYR A 46 -4.20 -1.67 -0.35
N CYS A 47 -4.93 -2.21 -1.34
CA CYS A 47 -6.26 -1.71 -1.72
C CYS A 47 -7.25 -1.79 -0.56
N PHE A 48 -7.31 -2.93 0.13
CA PHE A 48 -8.24 -3.13 1.24
C PHE A 48 -7.98 -2.13 2.36
N LEU A 49 -6.73 -1.98 2.78
CA LEU A 49 -6.39 -1.07 3.87
C LEU A 49 -6.52 0.39 3.48
N GLY A 50 -6.12 0.76 2.25
CA GLY A 50 -6.36 2.09 1.72
C GLY A 50 -7.85 2.45 1.79
N PHE A 51 -8.73 1.54 1.36
CA PHE A 51 -10.18 1.71 1.48
C PHE A 51 -10.65 1.87 2.93
N VAL A 52 -10.20 1.00 3.85
CA VAL A 52 -10.58 1.06 5.28
C VAL A 52 -10.16 2.39 5.89
N TRP A 53 -8.94 2.88 5.62
CA TRP A 53 -8.50 4.19 6.11
C TRP A 53 -9.28 5.34 5.50
N GLY A 54 -9.49 5.32 4.18
CA GLY A 54 -10.29 6.33 3.49
C GLY A 54 -11.73 6.39 4.00
N PHE A 55 -12.31 5.23 4.34
CA PHE A 55 -13.64 5.13 4.93
C PHE A 55 -13.67 5.59 6.39
N THR A 56 -12.75 5.14 7.24
CA THR A 56 -12.76 5.45 8.68
C THR A 56 -12.27 6.88 9.00
N LEU A 57 -11.40 7.45 8.17
CA LEU A 57 -10.78 8.77 8.35
C LEU A 57 -10.80 9.61 7.05
N PRO A 58 -11.99 10.06 6.59
CA PRO A 58 -12.19 10.65 5.26
C PRO A 58 -11.55 12.04 5.07
N ASP A 59 -11.23 12.75 6.15
CA ASP A 59 -10.73 14.13 6.10
C ASP A 59 -9.38 14.21 5.38
N HIS A 60 -8.60 13.13 5.38
CA HIS A 60 -7.23 13.07 4.81
C HIS A 60 -6.96 11.82 3.97
N ALA A 61 -7.99 11.26 3.31
CA ALA A 61 -7.91 10.02 2.52
C ALA A 61 -6.68 9.90 1.62
N TRP A 62 -6.31 10.97 0.90
CA TRP A 62 -5.16 10.95 -0.01
C TRP A 62 -3.82 10.83 0.74
N LYS A 63 -3.71 11.46 1.92
CA LYS A 63 -2.52 11.35 2.78
C LYS A 63 -2.40 9.95 3.35
N TRP A 64 -3.52 9.29 3.65
CA TRP A 64 -3.50 7.90 4.14
C TRP A 64 -3.01 6.93 3.08
N GLY A 65 -3.43 7.08 1.82
CA GLY A 65 -2.91 6.27 0.73
C GLY A 65 -1.38 6.37 0.62
N LEU A 66 -0.85 7.59 0.65
CA LEU A 66 0.59 7.83 0.62
C LEU A 66 1.32 7.28 1.85
N LEU A 67 0.83 7.55 3.06
CA LEU A 67 1.48 7.09 4.30
C LEU A 67 1.53 5.56 4.41
N LEU A 68 0.50 4.89 3.88
CA LEU A 68 0.40 3.44 3.92
C LEU A 68 1.26 2.78 2.82
N GLY A 69 1.32 3.37 1.62
CA GLY A 69 2.11 2.85 0.50
C GLY A 69 3.61 3.21 0.55
N LEU A 70 3.99 4.35 1.13
CA LEU A 70 5.36 4.85 1.16
C LEU A 70 6.39 3.88 1.74
N PRO A 71 6.14 3.20 2.87
CA PRO A 71 7.09 2.23 3.41
C PRO A 71 7.37 1.08 2.44
N GLY A 72 6.35 0.53 1.78
CA GLY A 72 6.51 -0.53 0.76
C GLY A 72 7.32 -0.06 -0.44
N VAL A 73 7.05 1.16 -0.92
CA VAL A 73 7.84 1.79 -2.00
C VAL A 73 9.28 2.01 -1.57
N PHE A 74 9.50 2.44 -0.32
CA PHE A 74 10.84 2.65 0.21
C PHE A 74 11.65 1.36 0.24
N PHE A 75 11.08 0.25 0.70
CA PHE A 75 11.74 -1.06 0.68
C PHE A 75 12.10 -1.49 -0.75
N LEU A 76 11.17 -1.34 -1.71
CA LEU A 76 11.43 -1.62 -3.13
C LEU A 76 12.54 -0.74 -3.71
N ALA A 77 12.56 0.55 -3.37
CA ALA A 77 13.55 1.49 -3.86
C ALA A 77 14.95 1.17 -3.32
N VAL A 78 15.07 0.77 -2.05
CA VAL A 78 16.33 0.29 -1.46
C VAL A 78 16.77 -1.01 -2.13
N TYR A 79 15.85 -1.92 -2.40
CA TYR A 79 16.18 -3.20 -3.05
C TYR A 79 16.61 -3.02 -4.51
N LEU A 80 15.98 -2.09 -5.24
CA LEU A 80 16.33 -1.77 -6.63
C LEU A 80 17.81 -1.35 -6.78
N GLN A 81 18.43 -0.78 -5.74
CA GLN A 81 19.86 -0.44 -5.75
C GLN A 81 20.77 -1.68 -5.74
N ARG A 82 20.26 -2.83 -5.29
CA ARG A 82 20.98 -4.12 -5.26
C ARG A 82 20.73 -4.89 -6.55
N GLU A 83 19.48 -4.99 -6.96
CA GLU A 83 19.07 -5.73 -8.16
C GLU A 83 18.20 -4.85 -9.05
N TYR A 84 18.72 -4.52 -10.22
CA TYR A 84 18.00 -3.69 -11.18
C TYR A 84 16.98 -4.53 -11.94
N GLU A 85 15.71 -4.46 -11.52
CA GLU A 85 14.57 -5.10 -12.20
C GLU A 85 13.51 -4.04 -12.56
N PRO A 86 13.17 -3.83 -13.85
CA PRO A 86 12.17 -2.85 -14.28
C PRO A 86 10.78 -3.05 -13.66
N LEU A 87 10.46 -4.30 -13.30
CA LEU A 87 9.20 -4.69 -12.68
C LEU A 87 8.99 -4.00 -11.32
N TYR A 88 10.06 -3.66 -10.61
CA TYR A 88 9.97 -2.97 -9.32
C TYR A 88 9.46 -1.54 -9.45
N PHE A 89 9.78 -0.83 -10.54
CA PHE A 89 9.21 0.50 -10.80
C PHE A 89 7.69 0.42 -11.02
N LEU A 90 7.25 -0.56 -11.81
CA LEU A 90 5.83 -0.80 -12.02
C LEU A 90 5.15 -1.14 -10.68
N TYR A 91 5.79 -1.98 -9.87
CA TYR A 91 5.24 -2.38 -8.58
C TYR A 91 5.12 -1.20 -7.60
N MET A 92 6.14 -0.34 -7.51
CA MET A 92 6.09 0.90 -6.72
C MET A 92 4.93 1.80 -7.15
N ALA A 93 4.75 2.01 -8.45
CA ALA A 93 3.65 2.79 -8.99
C ALA A 93 2.28 2.17 -8.65
N LEU A 94 2.16 0.84 -8.78
CA LEU A 94 0.94 0.11 -8.45
C LEU A 94 0.58 0.23 -6.96
N ILE A 95 1.55 0.13 -6.04
CA ILE A 95 1.30 0.30 -4.60
C ILE A 95 0.68 1.68 -4.32
N LEU A 96 1.26 2.75 -4.87
CA LEU A 96 0.76 4.12 -4.65
C LEU A 96 -0.60 4.35 -5.30
N CYS A 97 -0.81 3.85 -6.52
CA CYS A 97 -2.09 3.94 -7.21
C CYS A 97 -3.18 3.16 -6.45
N CYS A 98 -2.92 1.91 -6.07
CA CYS A 98 -3.85 1.06 -5.36
C CYS A 98 -4.27 1.68 -4.02
N THR A 99 -3.31 2.11 -3.21
CA THR A 99 -3.60 2.74 -1.91
C THR A 99 -4.32 4.08 -2.06
N GLY A 100 -3.91 4.91 -3.02
CA GLY A 100 -4.52 6.20 -3.28
C GLY A 100 -5.96 6.11 -3.78
N PHE A 101 -6.22 5.30 -4.82
CA PHE A 101 -7.56 5.10 -5.38
C PHE A 101 -8.51 4.44 -4.40
N SER A 102 -8.05 3.40 -3.68
CA SER A 102 -8.89 2.73 -2.69
C SER A 102 -9.25 3.65 -1.52
N ALA A 103 -8.32 4.47 -1.03
CA ALA A 103 -8.62 5.47 -0.01
C ALA A 103 -9.61 6.54 -0.49
N ALA A 104 -9.46 7.01 -1.74
CA ALA A 104 -10.43 7.92 -2.35
C ALA A 104 -11.82 7.26 -2.47
N ALA A 105 -11.89 6.00 -2.86
CA ALA A 105 -13.12 5.23 -2.94
C ALA A 105 -13.78 5.07 -1.56
N GLY A 106 -13.01 4.72 -0.52
CA GLY A 106 -13.51 4.61 0.87
C GLY A 106 -14.13 5.91 1.37
N LYS A 107 -13.47 7.05 1.09
CA LYS A 107 -14.00 8.38 1.39
C LYS A 107 -15.32 8.65 0.65
N ALA A 108 -15.38 8.34 -0.64
CA ALA A 108 -16.57 8.57 -1.46
C ALA A 108 -17.78 7.78 -0.95
N VAL A 109 -17.58 6.50 -0.59
CA VAL A 109 -18.63 5.64 -0.03
C VAL A 109 -19.15 6.20 1.29
N ARG A 110 -18.27 6.62 2.21
CA ARG A 110 -18.70 7.25 3.47
C ARG A 110 -19.48 8.55 3.26
N LYS A 111 -19.06 9.38 2.31
CA LYS A 111 -19.75 10.64 1.99
C LYS A 111 -21.17 10.39 1.48
N ARG A 112 -21.37 9.35 0.65
CA ARG A 112 -22.70 8.94 0.18
C ARG A 112 -23.59 8.43 1.32
N LYS A 113 -23.03 7.69 2.29
CA LYS A 113 -23.78 7.17 3.45
C LYS A 113 -24.21 8.25 4.47
N LYS A 114 -23.58 9.43 4.44
CA LYS A 114 -23.91 10.57 5.31
C LYS A 114 -24.93 11.54 4.69
N LYS A 115 -25.17 11.44 3.38
CA LYS A 115 -26.27 12.15 2.70
C LYS A 115 -27.52 11.30 2.79
#